data_AF-A0A7F8QCK2-F1
#
_entry.id   AF-A0A7F8QCK2-F1
#
_cell.length_a   1.000
_cell.length_b   1.000
_cell.length_c   1.000
_cell.angle_alpha   90.00
_cell.angle_beta   90.00
_cell.angle_gamma   90.00
#
_symmetry.space_group_name_H-M   'P 1'
#
loop_
_entity.id
_entity.type
_entity.pdbx_description
1 polymer ?
#
loop_
_entity_poly.entity_id
_entity_poly.type
_entity_poly.pdbx_seq_one_letter_code
_entity_poly.pdbx_strand_id
1 'polypeptide(L)'
;MPFCESIPCEPPPAISNGDFYSSSREDFFYGMVVTYKCHVGSNGKKLFDLLGEKSIYCTSKDNRVGIWSGPPPQCIPPVKCPIPEVENGIMESGFGHSFSLNDTVMFRCKPGFTMKGSNIAWCQLNSKWNPPLPKCFKGCLPPLHINHGSYNILDKQFFPIGQEVSYSCDPGYTLIGTNPIQCTSLGTWSHAAPECEAKSCDAIPNQLLNGRVVAPPNLQLGAVVSFVCDKGYRLNGQSSSHCVSEGMRVLWNNTFPVCEWISCDPPPPIKNGWNSYSSGPIPLNTVVRYTCSGAFRLIGERILFCISKDQVKGIWDKAVPVCEYYNRNSLCPEPIVAGGYRDKRSRPPYRHGDSVTFTCNTHFTMRGNKSVWCQANKTWGPTPLPTCESDFPQECPSLPTIPNGSHTGERVGPFAPGLSVTYSCEPGYLLVGEKTIRCLSSGKWSAVIPTCKGTYIYNRF
;
A
#
# COMPACT_ATOMS: atom_id res chain seq x y z
N MET A 1 -66.39 -36.46 11.91
CA MET A 1 -66.07 -35.81 10.62
C MET A 1 -65.51 -34.43 10.95
N PRO A 2 -64.25 -34.12 10.59
CA PRO A 2 -63.72 -32.78 10.84
C PRO A 2 -64.41 -31.78 9.90
N PHE A 3 -64.85 -30.64 10.46
CA PHE A 3 -65.41 -29.53 9.69
C PHE A 3 -64.31 -28.47 9.52
N CYS A 4 -64.22 -27.89 8.33
CA CYS A 4 -63.31 -26.77 8.11
C CYS A 4 -63.98 -25.49 8.59
N GLU A 5 -63.31 -24.76 9.49
CA GLU A 5 -63.70 -23.41 9.89
C GLU A 5 -63.20 -22.38 8.87
N SER A 6 -63.99 -21.34 8.63
CA SER A 6 -63.56 -20.21 7.80
C SER A 6 -62.52 -19.37 8.54
N ILE A 7 -61.41 -19.04 7.87
CA ILE A 7 -60.35 -18.22 8.45
C ILE A 7 -60.85 -16.77 8.62
N PRO A 8 -60.91 -16.23 9.86
CA PRO A 8 -61.34 -14.87 10.10
C PRO A 8 -60.20 -13.87 9.79
N CYS A 9 -60.57 -12.71 9.24
CA CYS A 9 -59.71 -11.54 9.11
C CYS A 9 -60.08 -10.49 10.17
N GLU A 10 -59.09 -9.73 10.63
CA GLU A 10 -59.33 -8.53 11.42
C GLU A 10 -60.13 -7.48 10.61
N PRO A 11 -60.87 -6.58 11.28
CA PRO A 11 -61.59 -5.50 10.62
C PRO A 11 -60.69 -4.71 9.64
N PRO A 12 -61.21 -4.30 8.47
CA PRO A 12 -60.42 -3.57 7.48
C PRO A 12 -59.86 -2.27 8.07
N PRO A 13 -58.61 -1.89 7.75
CA PRO A 13 -58.04 -0.64 8.23
C PRO A 13 -58.90 0.56 7.83
N ALA A 14 -59.19 1.44 8.80
CA ALA A 14 -59.86 2.70 8.53
C ALA A 14 -58.94 3.67 7.78
N ILE A 15 -59.49 4.44 6.85
CA ILE A 15 -58.76 5.44 6.07
C ILE A 15 -59.28 6.84 6.41
N SER A 16 -58.41 7.85 6.38
CA SER A 16 -58.82 9.23 6.60
C SER A 16 -59.65 9.74 5.43
N ASN A 17 -60.74 10.47 5.70
CA ASN A 17 -61.64 11.04 4.69
C ASN A 17 -62.23 10.01 3.72
N GLY A 18 -62.44 8.78 4.18
CA GLY A 18 -63.08 7.73 3.40
C GLY A 18 -63.64 6.62 4.28
N ASP A 19 -64.53 5.85 3.69
CA ASP A 19 -65.15 4.67 4.31
C ASP A 19 -64.98 3.47 3.38
N PHE A 20 -65.27 2.28 3.88
CA PHE A 20 -65.37 1.09 3.06
C PHE A 20 -66.79 0.51 3.08
N TYR A 21 -67.12 -0.24 2.04
CA TYR A 21 -68.32 -1.07 1.98
C TYR A 21 -67.94 -2.52 1.65
N SER A 22 -68.65 -3.45 2.27
CA SER A 22 -68.49 -4.89 2.10
C SER A 22 -69.83 -5.60 2.33
N SER A 23 -69.89 -6.89 2.02
CA SER A 23 -71.06 -7.75 2.22
C SER A 23 -71.38 -7.99 3.70
N SER A 24 -70.39 -7.87 4.58
CA SER A 24 -70.52 -7.95 6.04
C SER A 24 -69.89 -6.71 6.68
N ARG A 25 -70.42 -6.26 7.81
CA ARG A 25 -69.93 -5.07 8.54
C ARG A 25 -69.14 -5.41 9.81
N GLU A 26 -69.31 -6.62 10.34
CA GLU A 26 -68.78 -7.00 11.65
C GLU A 26 -67.81 -8.20 11.52
N ASP A 27 -68.20 -9.24 10.77
CA ASP A 27 -67.36 -10.43 10.57
C ASP A 27 -66.79 -10.51 9.15
N PHE A 28 -65.47 -10.65 9.04
CA PHE A 28 -64.75 -10.76 7.76
C PHE A 28 -64.06 -12.12 7.65
N PHE A 29 -64.30 -12.84 6.56
CA PHE A 29 -63.74 -14.18 6.32
C PHE A 29 -62.93 -14.23 5.03
N TYR A 30 -62.08 -15.25 4.93
CA TYR A 30 -61.29 -15.56 3.73
C TYR A 30 -62.12 -15.44 2.44
N GLY A 31 -61.60 -14.70 1.46
CA GLY A 31 -62.25 -14.44 0.17
C GLY A 31 -63.20 -13.24 0.16
N MET A 32 -63.56 -12.65 1.32
CA MET A 32 -64.37 -11.43 1.35
C MET A 32 -63.61 -10.23 0.80
N VAL A 33 -64.31 -9.39 0.03
CA VAL A 33 -63.77 -8.18 -0.59
C VAL A 33 -64.32 -6.96 0.12
N VAL A 34 -63.45 -5.98 0.35
CA VAL A 34 -63.78 -4.70 0.93
C VAL A 34 -63.38 -3.62 -0.05
N THR A 35 -64.33 -2.75 -0.39
CA THR A 35 -64.11 -1.69 -1.36
C THR A 35 -64.19 -0.33 -0.69
N TYR A 36 -63.13 0.46 -0.83
CA TYR A 36 -63.02 1.79 -0.26
C TYR A 36 -63.63 2.86 -1.17
N LYS A 37 -64.07 3.93 -0.53
CA LYS A 37 -64.69 5.12 -1.13
C LYS A 37 -64.25 6.34 -0.32
N CYS A 38 -63.82 7.40 -0.99
CA CYS A 38 -63.57 8.67 -0.31
C CYS A 38 -64.86 9.45 -0.04
N HIS A 39 -64.85 10.26 1.01
CA HIS A 39 -65.94 11.18 1.33
C HIS A 39 -66.08 12.23 0.21
N VAL A 40 -67.33 12.61 -0.05
CA VAL A 40 -67.69 13.64 -1.04
C VAL A 40 -68.30 14.83 -0.31
N GLY A 41 -68.12 16.03 -0.86
CA GLY A 41 -68.66 17.26 -0.29
C GLY A 41 -70.16 17.41 -0.54
N SER A 42 -70.75 18.44 0.08
CA SER A 42 -72.14 18.85 -0.16
C SER A 42 -72.40 18.98 -1.66
N ASN A 43 -73.49 18.36 -2.15
CA ASN A 43 -73.86 18.27 -3.57
C ASN A 43 -72.98 17.35 -4.45
N GLY A 44 -72.29 16.36 -3.86
CA GLY A 44 -71.53 15.36 -4.61
C GLY A 44 -70.20 15.88 -5.18
N LYS A 45 -69.72 17.04 -4.70
CA LYS A 45 -68.43 17.61 -5.11
C LYS A 45 -67.29 16.65 -4.70
N LYS A 46 -66.45 16.26 -5.65
CA LYS A 46 -65.27 15.44 -5.39
C LYS A 46 -64.26 16.23 -4.55
N LEU A 47 -64.07 15.82 -3.29
CA LEU A 47 -63.13 16.45 -2.35
C LEU A 47 -61.81 15.71 -2.25
N PHE A 48 -61.81 14.41 -2.55
CA PHE A 48 -60.64 13.56 -2.47
C PHE A 48 -60.59 12.57 -3.65
N ASP A 49 -59.38 12.30 -4.14
CA ASP A 49 -59.05 11.23 -5.06
C ASP A 49 -58.54 10.01 -4.27
N LEU A 50 -58.95 8.83 -4.69
CA LEU A 50 -58.52 7.57 -4.08
C LEU A 50 -57.21 7.11 -4.73
N LEU A 51 -56.13 7.08 -3.96
CA LEU A 51 -54.80 6.67 -4.40
C LEU A 51 -54.48 5.27 -3.84
N GLY A 52 -54.31 4.30 -4.74
CA GLY A 52 -54.08 2.88 -4.41
C GLY A 52 -55.16 1.96 -4.97
N GLU A 53 -55.10 0.68 -4.61
CA GLU A 53 -56.10 -0.29 -5.04
C GLU A 53 -57.43 -0.04 -4.31
N LYS A 54 -58.51 0.17 -5.07
CA LYS A 54 -59.83 0.52 -4.53
C LYS A 54 -60.41 -0.60 -3.66
N SER A 55 -60.05 -1.85 -3.94
CA SER A 55 -60.56 -3.03 -3.24
C SER A 55 -59.41 -3.86 -2.70
N ILE A 56 -59.54 -4.34 -1.47
CA ILE A 56 -58.67 -5.36 -0.88
C ILE A 56 -59.52 -6.56 -0.49
N TYR A 57 -58.92 -7.75 -0.41
CA TYR A 57 -59.63 -8.96 -0.04
C TYR A 57 -58.90 -9.73 1.05
N CYS A 58 -59.67 -10.44 1.87
CA CYS A 58 -59.15 -11.28 2.94
C CYS A 58 -58.51 -12.53 2.32
N THR A 59 -57.23 -12.75 2.62
CA THR A 59 -56.43 -13.89 2.17
C THR A 59 -55.66 -14.48 3.35
N SER A 60 -54.93 -15.58 3.15
CA SER A 60 -54.11 -16.20 4.20
C SER A 60 -52.87 -16.82 3.58
N LYS A 61 -51.73 -16.72 4.28
CA LYS A 61 -50.47 -17.32 3.83
C LYS A 61 -50.22 -18.70 4.41
N ASP A 62 -50.74 -18.96 5.61
CA ASP A 62 -50.49 -20.16 6.41
C ASP A 62 -51.75 -21.01 6.62
N ASN A 63 -52.86 -20.63 5.98
CA ASN A 63 -54.19 -21.20 6.16
C ASN A 63 -54.66 -21.21 7.63
N ARG A 64 -54.14 -20.30 8.46
CA ARG A 64 -54.48 -20.17 9.89
C ARG A 64 -54.87 -18.74 10.25
N VAL A 65 -54.15 -17.74 9.73
CA VAL A 65 -54.40 -16.32 10.03
C VAL A 65 -54.86 -15.59 8.76
N GLY A 66 -55.96 -14.85 8.87
CA GLY A 66 -56.46 -13.98 7.81
C GLY A 66 -55.67 -12.67 7.76
N ILE A 67 -55.22 -12.27 6.58
CA ILE A 67 -54.55 -11.00 6.30
C ILE A 67 -55.17 -10.34 5.06
N TRP A 68 -55.13 -9.01 4.98
CA TRP A 68 -55.58 -8.29 3.79
C TRP A 68 -54.57 -8.39 2.65
N SER A 69 -55.06 -8.45 1.41
CA SER A 69 -54.26 -8.63 0.18
C SER A 69 -53.24 -7.52 -0.08
N GLY A 70 -53.44 -6.33 0.49
CA GLY A 70 -52.57 -5.18 0.30
C GLY A 70 -52.84 -4.06 1.31
N PRO A 71 -52.06 -2.97 1.25
CA PRO A 71 -52.29 -1.79 2.08
C PRO A 71 -53.61 -1.08 1.70
N PRO A 72 -54.29 -0.42 2.65
CA PRO A 72 -55.50 0.33 2.36
C PRO A 72 -55.19 1.57 1.47
N PRO A 73 -56.09 1.96 0.56
CA PRO A 73 -55.90 3.13 -0.28
C PRO A 73 -55.99 4.43 0.54
N GLN A 74 -55.44 5.52 0.01
CA GLN A 74 -55.44 6.83 0.66
C GLN A 74 -56.35 7.83 -0.07
N CYS A 75 -57.15 8.59 0.68
CA CYS A 75 -57.96 9.67 0.12
C CYS A 75 -57.20 11.00 0.23
N ILE A 76 -56.72 11.50 -0.91
CA ILE A 76 -55.92 12.73 -1.01
C ILE A 76 -56.70 13.85 -1.68
N PRO A 77 -56.48 15.13 -1.36
CA PRO A 77 -57.10 16.23 -2.09
C PRO A 77 -56.81 16.14 -3.60
N PRO A 78 -57.72 16.61 -4.47
CA PRO A 78 -57.52 16.54 -5.91
C PRO A 78 -56.27 17.31 -6.32
N VAL A 79 -55.34 16.60 -6.93
CA VAL A 79 -54.07 17.16 -7.40
C VAL A 79 -54.34 17.94 -8.67
N LYS A 80 -54.01 19.23 -8.66
CA LYS A 80 -54.14 20.12 -9.82
C LYS A 80 -52.91 21.00 -9.95
N CYS A 81 -52.02 20.64 -10.88
CA CYS A 81 -50.85 21.46 -11.15
C CYS A 81 -51.21 22.74 -11.91
N PRO A 82 -50.49 23.85 -11.65
CA PRO A 82 -50.68 25.08 -12.41
C PRO A 82 -50.36 24.87 -13.88
N ILE A 83 -51.03 25.61 -14.76
CA ILE A 83 -50.74 25.59 -16.19
C ILE A 83 -49.25 25.97 -16.36
N PRO A 84 -48.44 25.11 -16.99
CA PRO A 84 -47.01 25.33 -17.01
C PRO A 84 -46.64 26.37 -18.07
N GLU A 85 -46.22 27.54 -17.62
CA GLU A 85 -45.79 28.65 -18.46
C GLU A 85 -44.25 28.74 -18.46
N VAL A 86 -43.65 28.62 -19.64
CA VAL A 86 -42.19 28.76 -19.84
C VAL A 86 -41.93 29.87 -20.86
N GLU A 87 -41.38 30.99 -20.38
CA GLU A 87 -41.04 32.12 -21.25
C GLU A 87 -40.00 31.71 -22.30
N ASN A 88 -40.25 32.04 -23.57
CA ASN A 88 -39.43 31.61 -24.72
C ASN A 88 -39.29 30.07 -24.88
N GLY A 89 -40.11 29.30 -24.18
CA GLY A 89 -40.32 27.88 -24.37
C GLY A 89 -41.52 27.57 -25.26
N ILE A 90 -41.55 26.36 -25.78
CA ILE A 90 -42.64 25.75 -26.54
C ILE A 90 -42.95 24.42 -25.84
N MET A 91 -44.21 24.20 -25.45
CA MET A 91 -44.66 22.88 -24.99
C MET A 91 -44.69 21.95 -26.19
N GLU A 92 -43.97 20.84 -26.13
CA GLU A 92 -43.83 19.86 -27.21
C GLU A 92 -44.86 18.73 -27.08
N SER A 93 -45.20 18.35 -25.84
CA SER A 93 -46.19 17.31 -25.55
C SER A 93 -46.90 17.55 -24.22
N GLY A 94 -48.07 16.93 -24.05
CA GLY A 94 -48.88 17.04 -22.83
C GLY A 94 -49.80 18.26 -22.81
N PHE A 95 -50.32 18.71 -23.96
CA PHE A 95 -51.24 19.86 -24.00
C PHE A 95 -52.54 19.57 -23.24
N GLY A 96 -52.89 20.47 -22.33
CA GLY A 96 -54.12 20.36 -21.55
C GLY A 96 -54.50 21.68 -20.89
N HIS A 97 -55.79 21.83 -20.60
CA HIS A 97 -56.32 22.95 -19.82
C HIS A 97 -56.35 22.67 -18.31
N SER A 98 -56.01 21.44 -17.90
CA SER A 98 -55.91 21.00 -16.51
C SER A 98 -54.95 19.82 -16.38
N PHE A 99 -54.13 19.79 -15.33
CA PHE A 99 -53.09 18.78 -15.10
C PHE A 99 -53.29 18.06 -13.76
N SER A 100 -53.43 16.75 -13.82
CA SER A 100 -53.67 15.84 -12.68
C SER A 100 -52.38 15.10 -12.29
N LEU A 101 -52.44 14.34 -11.21
CA LEU A 101 -51.30 13.55 -10.73
C LEU A 101 -50.67 12.69 -11.84
N ASN A 102 -49.34 12.73 -11.96
CA ASN A 102 -48.52 12.04 -12.96
C ASN A 102 -48.70 12.52 -14.42
N ASP A 103 -49.52 13.53 -14.68
CA ASP A 103 -49.52 14.17 -15.99
C ASP A 103 -48.13 14.74 -16.28
N THR A 104 -47.64 14.48 -17.48
CA THR A 104 -46.27 14.79 -17.89
C THR A 104 -46.30 15.74 -19.08
N VAL A 105 -45.49 16.79 -19.00
CA VAL A 105 -45.31 17.79 -20.05
C VAL A 105 -43.86 17.83 -20.48
N MET A 106 -43.63 18.04 -21.77
CA MET A 106 -42.29 18.23 -22.33
C MET A 106 -42.17 19.61 -22.96
N PHE A 107 -41.00 20.23 -22.82
CA PHE A 107 -40.70 21.54 -23.35
C PHE A 107 -39.48 21.50 -24.28
N ARG A 108 -39.47 22.43 -25.22
CA ARG A 108 -38.28 22.81 -25.99
C ARG A 108 -38.17 24.33 -26.02
N CYS A 109 -36.96 24.88 -26.11
CA CYS A 109 -36.80 26.33 -26.26
C CYS A 109 -36.99 26.77 -27.72
N LYS A 110 -37.42 28.02 -27.91
CA LYS A 110 -37.45 28.66 -29.24
C LYS A 110 -36.01 28.75 -29.82
N PRO A 111 -35.84 28.78 -31.16
CA PRO A 111 -34.52 28.95 -31.76
C PRO A 111 -33.76 30.16 -31.20
N GLY A 112 -32.48 29.97 -30.88
CA GLY A 112 -31.62 30.99 -30.25
C GLY A 112 -31.73 31.09 -28.73
N PHE A 113 -32.56 30.25 -28.10
CA PHE A 113 -32.66 30.10 -26.66
C PHE A 113 -32.22 28.71 -26.19
N THR A 114 -31.54 28.67 -25.06
CA THR A 114 -31.00 27.44 -24.45
C THR A 114 -31.72 27.13 -23.15
N MET A 115 -32.01 25.84 -22.95
CA MET A 115 -32.73 25.36 -21.78
C MET A 115 -31.82 25.18 -20.57
N LYS A 116 -32.22 25.75 -19.43
CA LYS A 116 -31.67 25.45 -18.10
C LYS A 116 -32.72 24.72 -17.27
N GLY A 117 -32.42 23.49 -16.86
CA GLY A 117 -33.34 22.61 -16.13
C GLY A 117 -33.67 21.35 -16.94
N SER A 118 -34.66 20.59 -16.48
CA SER A 118 -35.13 19.39 -17.19
C SER A 118 -36.11 19.77 -18.30
N ASN A 119 -36.05 19.08 -19.43
CA ASN A 119 -36.99 19.25 -20.54
C ASN A 119 -38.33 18.55 -20.30
N ILE A 120 -38.44 17.76 -19.23
CA ILE A 120 -39.65 17.02 -18.85
C ILE A 120 -40.02 17.38 -17.41
N ALA A 121 -41.31 17.54 -17.14
CA ALA A 121 -41.83 17.75 -15.80
C ALA A 121 -43.12 16.97 -15.61
N TRP A 122 -43.30 16.36 -14.43
CA TRP A 122 -44.53 15.66 -14.07
C TRP A 122 -45.20 16.32 -12.86
N CYS A 123 -46.53 16.23 -12.83
CA CYS A 123 -47.33 16.78 -11.75
C CYS A 123 -47.25 15.88 -10.51
N GLN A 124 -46.77 16.42 -9.40
CA GLN A 124 -46.65 15.71 -8.13
C GLN A 124 -47.90 15.83 -7.26
N LEU A 125 -47.97 14.95 -6.25
CA LEU A 125 -48.98 14.92 -5.18
C LEU A 125 -49.22 16.26 -4.47
N ASN A 126 -48.21 17.14 -4.43
CA ASN A 126 -48.29 18.46 -3.79
C ASN A 126 -48.78 19.56 -4.75
N SER A 127 -49.35 19.20 -5.90
CA SER A 127 -49.80 20.13 -6.95
C SER A 127 -48.68 21.02 -7.51
N LYS A 128 -47.43 20.54 -7.49
CA LYS A 128 -46.27 21.20 -8.10
C LYS A 128 -45.63 20.32 -9.19
N TRP A 129 -44.94 20.99 -10.11
CA TRP A 129 -44.15 20.34 -11.14
C TRP A 129 -42.81 19.86 -10.58
N ASN A 130 -42.42 18.65 -10.94
CA ASN A 130 -41.10 18.11 -10.64
C ASN A 130 -40.49 17.39 -11.85
N PRO A 131 -39.22 17.66 -12.20
CA PRO A 131 -38.41 18.80 -11.75
C PRO A 131 -39.11 20.16 -11.99
N PRO A 132 -38.66 21.25 -11.34
CA PRO A 132 -39.18 22.58 -11.62
C PRO A 132 -39.11 22.91 -13.12
N LEU A 133 -40.09 23.66 -13.61
CA LEU A 133 -40.19 24.00 -15.04
C LEU A 133 -38.89 24.65 -15.55
N PRO A 134 -38.44 24.31 -16.77
CA PRO A 134 -37.20 24.83 -17.32
C PRO A 134 -37.27 26.32 -17.59
N LYS A 135 -36.10 26.97 -17.68
CA LYS A 135 -35.97 28.37 -18.12
C LYS A 135 -35.19 28.44 -19.42
N CYS A 136 -35.70 29.18 -20.40
CA CYS A 136 -35.05 29.40 -21.68
C CYS A 136 -34.32 30.75 -21.69
N PHE A 137 -33.01 30.75 -21.97
CA PHE A 137 -32.19 31.96 -22.00
C PHE A 137 -31.60 32.19 -23.38
N LYS A 138 -31.46 33.45 -23.80
CA LYS A 138 -30.90 33.80 -25.11
C LYS A 138 -29.38 33.57 -25.14
N GLY A 139 -28.89 32.78 -26.09
CA GLY A 139 -27.47 32.41 -26.21
C GLY A 139 -27.12 31.07 -25.56
N CYS A 140 -25.83 30.82 -25.32
CA CYS A 140 -25.30 29.55 -24.83
C CYS A 140 -25.08 29.56 -23.31
N LEU A 141 -25.22 28.37 -22.69
CA LEU A 141 -24.77 28.13 -21.32
C LEU A 141 -23.23 28.11 -21.24
N PRO A 142 -22.64 28.28 -20.06
CA PRO A 142 -21.20 28.21 -19.88
C PRO A 142 -20.67 26.89 -20.43
N PRO A 143 -19.57 26.92 -21.20
CA PRO A 143 -19.03 25.71 -21.79
C PRO A 143 -18.40 24.85 -20.68
N LEU A 144 -18.22 23.56 -20.94
CA LEU A 144 -17.76 22.62 -19.93
C LEU A 144 -16.35 22.99 -19.43
N HIS A 145 -16.14 22.89 -18.12
CA HIS A 145 -14.81 23.02 -17.54
C HIS A 145 -14.01 21.74 -17.83
N ILE A 146 -12.76 21.89 -18.27
CA ILE A 146 -11.93 20.77 -18.70
C ILE A 146 -10.81 20.55 -17.68
N ASN A 147 -10.43 19.29 -17.45
CA ASN A 147 -9.34 18.98 -16.54
C ASN A 147 -8.01 19.48 -17.14
N HIS A 148 -7.14 20.01 -16.28
CA HIS A 148 -5.84 20.56 -16.68
C HIS A 148 -5.93 21.65 -17.77
N GLY A 149 -7.02 22.42 -17.76
CA GLY A 149 -7.21 23.53 -18.68
C GLY A 149 -8.18 24.57 -18.16
N SER A 150 -8.14 25.73 -18.78
CA SER A 150 -8.97 26.89 -18.47
C SER A 150 -9.41 27.57 -19.76
N TYR A 151 -10.36 28.50 -19.68
CA TYR A 151 -10.80 29.30 -20.82
C TYR A 151 -10.82 30.78 -20.48
N ASN A 152 -10.72 31.62 -21.51
CA ASN A 152 -10.43 33.05 -21.40
C ASN A 152 -11.51 33.92 -20.73
N ILE A 153 -12.77 33.48 -20.67
CA ILE A 153 -13.91 34.29 -20.17
C ILE A 153 -14.58 33.60 -18.99
N LEU A 154 -13.93 33.68 -17.83
CA LEU A 154 -14.44 33.10 -16.59
C LEU A 154 -15.67 33.90 -16.08
N ASP A 155 -16.55 33.23 -15.32
CA ASP A 155 -17.63 33.82 -14.52
C ASP A 155 -18.87 34.42 -15.23
N LYS A 156 -19.05 34.21 -16.55
CA LYS A 156 -20.34 34.52 -17.20
C LYS A 156 -21.33 33.37 -17.07
N GLN A 157 -22.53 33.65 -16.58
CA GLN A 157 -23.62 32.67 -16.55
C GLN A 157 -24.20 32.36 -17.94
N PHE A 158 -24.01 33.27 -18.91
CA PHE A 158 -24.56 33.13 -20.27
C PHE A 158 -23.63 33.79 -21.31
N PHE A 159 -23.59 33.21 -22.51
CA PHE A 159 -22.74 33.64 -23.62
C PHE A 159 -23.64 34.03 -24.81
N PRO A 160 -23.57 35.29 -25.29
CA PRO A 160 -24.42 35.72 -26.40
C PRO A 160 -24.06 35.00 -27.70
N ILE A 161 -25.02 34.96 -28.64
CA ILE A 161 -24.80 34.39 -29.98
C ILE A 161 -23.63 35.12 -30.66
N GLY A 162 -22.71 34.38 -31.25
CA GLY A 162 -21.48 34.88 -31.87
C GLY A 162 -20.31 35.05 -30.89
N GLN A 163 -20.50 34.84 -29.58
CA GLN A 163 -19.42 34.91 -28.61
C GLN A 163 -18.43 33.75 -28.80
N GLU A 164 -17.15 34.10 -28.87
CA GLU A 164 -16.05 33.15 -28.95
C GLU A 164 -15.41 32.92 -27.57
N VAL A 165 -15.07 31.66 -27.28
CA VAL A 165 -14.36 31.21 -26.09
C VAL A 165 -13.16 30.38 -26.51
N SER A 166 -11.99 30.74 -26.00
CA SER A 166 -10.73 30.04 -26.26
C SER A 166 -10.24 29.34 -25.00
N TYR A 167 -9.89 28.08 -25.16
CA TYR A 167 -9.32 27.22 -24.13
C TYR A 167 -7.78 27.23 -24.19
N SER A 168 -7.18 27.02 -23.02
CA SER A 168 -5.74 26.89 -22.80
C SER A 168 -5.49 25.78 -21.79
N CYS A 169 -4.59 24.86 -22.12
CA CYS A 169 -4.19 23.79 -21.20
C CYS A 169 -3.05 24.23 -20.28
N ASP A 170 -2.94 23.54 -19.14
CA ASP A 170 -1.85 23.71 -18.18
C ASP A 170 -0.48 23.32 -18.79
N PRO A 171 0.64 23.82 -18.23
CA PRO A 171 1.98 23.41 -18.63
C PRO A 171 2.15 21.87 -18.66
N GLY A 172 2.68 21.34 -19.76
CA GLY A 172 2.85 19.89 -19.95
C GLY A 172 1.64 19.16 -20.57
N TYR A 173 0.56 19.87 -20.88
CA TYR A 173 -0.61 19.33 -21.59
C TYR A 173 -0.73 19.92 -23.00
N THR A 174 -1.39 19.18 -23.89
CA THR A 174 -1.64 19.55 -25.29
C THR A 174 -3.14 19.61 -25.51
N LEU A 175 -3.60 20.67 -26.14
CA LEU A 175 -5.02 20.85 -26.45
C LEU A 175 -5.39 20.04 -27.68
N ILE A 176 -6.33 19.11 -27.53
CA ILE A 176 -6.86 18.24 -28.58
C ILE A 176 -8.31 18.63 -28.86
N GLY A 177 -8.60 18.91 -30.12
CA GLY A 177 -9.94 19.31 -30.57
C GLY A 177 -9.98 20.74 -31.11
N THR A 178 -11.19 21.19 -31.46
CA THR A 178 -11.39 22.51 -32.07
C THR A 178 -11.35 23.61 -31.02
N ASN A 179 -10.48 24.59 -31.23
CA ASN A 179 -10.36 25.78 -30.40
C ASN A 179 -9.95 26.97 -31.30
N PRO A 180 -10.62 28.13 -31.22
CA PRO A 180 -11.69 28.50 -30.28
C PRO A 180 -13.07 27.95 -30.65
N ILE A 181 -13.99 27.89 -29.67
CA ILE A 181 -15.40 27.52 -29.88
C ILE A 181 -16.28 28.77 -29.88
N GLN A 182 -17.38 28.73 -30.62
CA GLN A 182 -18.28 29.88 -30.78
C GLN A 182 -19.74 29.51 -30.47
N CYS A 183 -20.47 30.42 -29.84
CA CYS A 183 -21.90 30.23 -29.58
C CYS A 183 -22.71 30.45 -30.87
N THR A 184 -23.40 29.42 -31.34
CA THR A 184 -24.15 29.45 -32.61
C THR A 184 -25.53 30.10 -32.46
N SER A 185 -26.18 30.41 -33.59
CA SER A 185 -27.55 30.95 -33.63
C SER A 185 -28.61 30.00 -33.07
N LEU A 186 -28.27 28.72 -32.86
CA LEU A 186 -29.14 27.71 -32.25
C LEU A 186 -29.06 27.70 -30.71
N GLY A 187 -28.15 28.48 -30.10
CA GLY A 187 -27.91 28.45 -28.65
C GLY A 187 -26.97 27.32 -28.20
N THR A 188 -26.36 26.60 -29.13
CA THR A 188 -25.34 25.58 -28.83
C THR A 188 -23.94 26.04 -29.21
N TRP A 189 -22.92 25.50 -28.55
CA TRP A 189 -21.53 25.70 -28.95
C TRP A 189 -21.26 25.04 -30.31
N SER A 190 -20.38 25.64 -31.12
CA SER A 190 -20.05 25.16 -32.47
C SER A 190 -19.39 23.78 -32.45
N HIS A 191 -18.64 23.48 -31.39
CA HIS A 191 -17.96 22.22 -31.16
C HIS A 191 -18.04 21.84 -29.68
N ALA A 192 -17.76 20.59 -29.35
CA ALA A 192 -17.58 20.15 -27.97
C ALA A 192 -16.35 20.83 -27.34
N ALA A 193 -16.30 20.86 -26.00
CA ALA A 193 -15.12 21.36 -25.30
C ALA A 193 -13.89 20.49 -25.65
N PRO A 194 -12.73 21.10 -25.96
CA PRO A 194 -11.51 20.35 -26.27
C PRO A 194 -10.96 19.64 -25.04
N GLU A 195 -10.11 18.64 -25.24
CA GLU A 195 -9.50 17.86 -24.16
C GLU A 195 -8.01 18.22 -24.01
N CYS A 196 -7.52 18.26 -22.77
CA CYS A 196 -6.11 18.48 -22.47
C CYS A 196 -5.42 17.14 -22.20
N GLU A 197 -4.63 16.67 -23.16
CA GLU A 197 -3.88 15.42 -23.02
C GLU A 197 -2.45 15.66 -22.55
N ALA A 198 -1.99 14.84 -21.60
CA ALA A 198 -0.63 14.94 -21.08
C ALA A 198 0.40 14.65 -22.19
N LYS A 199 1.39 15.55 -22.32
CA LYS A 199 2.53 15.32 -23.22
C LYS A 199 3.36 14.14 -22.72
N SER A 200 4.01 13.46 -23.67
CA SER A 200 4.93 12.36 -23.39
C SER A 200 6.37 12.82 -23.50
N CYS A 201 7.22 12.36 -22.58
CA CYS A 201 8.67 12.56 -22.69
C CYS A 201 9.25 11.73 -23.83
N ASP A 202 10.48 12.09 -24.24
CA ASP A 202 11.21 11.39 -25.30
C ASP A 202 11.30 9.89 -25.02
N ALA A 203 11.28 9.12 -26.11
CA ALA A 203 11.45 7.67 -26.04
C ALA A 203 12.75 7.31 -25.30
N ILE A 204 12.66 6.34 -24.41
CA ILE A 204 13.80 5.87 -23.63
C ILE A 204 14.66 4.97 -24.53
N PRO A 205 16.00 4.98 -24.41
CA PRO A 205 16.86 4.07 -25.15
C PRO A 205 16.40 2.61 -24.97
N ASN A 206 16.23 1.92 -26.10
CA ASN A 206 15.72 0.55 -26.10
C ASN A 206 16.62 -0.44 -25.34
N GLN A 207 17.88 -0.07 -25.08
CA GLN A 207 18.86 -0.92 -24.40
C GLN A 207 19.81 -0.08 -23.53
N LEU A 208 19.87 -0.41 -22.24
CA LEU A 208 20.95 -0.02 -21.34
C LEU A 208 22.01 -1.12 -21.41
N LEU A 209 23.20 -0.83 -21.93
CA LEU A 209 24.24 -1.86 -22.08
C LEU A 209 24.66 -2.40 -20.69
N ASN A 210 24.64 -3.73 -20.52
CA ASN A 210 24.89 -4.41 -19.25
C ASN A 210 23.94 -3.99 -18.11
N GLY A 211 22.69 -3.70 -18.48
CA GLY A 211 21.62 -3.42 -17.55
C GLY A 211 20.25 -3.52 -18.21
N ARG A 212 19.24 -3.07 -17.48
CA ARG A 212 17.86 -3.00 -17.96
C ARG A 212 17.19 -1.71 -17.50
N VAL A 213 16.27 -1.24 -18.33
CA VAL A 213 15.39 -0.12 -18.05
C VAL A 213 14.04 -0.69 -17.61
N VAL A 214 13.54 -0.23 -16.46
CA VAL A 214 12.21 -0.55 -15.97
C VAL A 214 11.36 0.71 -16.12
N ALA A 215 10.42 0.66 -17.06
CA ALA A 215 9.56 1.78 -17.44
C ALA A 215 8.08 1.37 -17.49
N PRO A 216 7.15 2.29 -17.21
CA PRO A 216 5.72 2.05 -17.39
C PRO A 216 5.34 2.00 -18.89
N PRO A 217 4.15 1.46 -19.24
CA PRO A 217 3.67 1.42 -20.61
C PRO A 217 3.51 2.82 -21.25
N ASN A 218 3.16 3.82 -20.42
CA ASN A 218 2.89 5.19 -20.86
C ASN A 218 3.96 6.13 -20.28
N LEU A 219 4.62 6.90 -21.14
CA LEU A 219 5.71 7.83 -20.79
C LEU A 219 5.22 9.28 -20.64
N GLN A 220 3.98 9.45 -20.21
CA GLN A 220 3.35 10.75 -20.02
C GLN A 220 3.93 11.50 -18.81
N LEU A 221 3.63 12.80 -18.72
CA LEU A 221 3.97 13.64 -17.58
C LEU A 221 3.71 12.94 -16.23
N GLY A 222 4.74 12.86 -15.39
CA GLY A 222 4.71 12.14 -14.11
C GLY A 222 5.23 10.70 -14.16
N ALA A 223 5.51 10.14 -15.35
CA ALA A 223 6.12 8.81 -15.48
C ALA A 223 7.50 8.74 -14.83
N VAL A 224 7.82 7.58 -14.25
CA VAL A 224 9.11 7.31 -13.60
C VAL A 224 9.76 6.11 -14.24
N VAL A 225 11.03 6.27 -14.63
CA VAL A 225 11.85 5.20 -15.19
C VAL A 225 12.97 4.89 -14.22
N SER A 226 13.32 3.61 -14.08
CA SER A 226 14.39 3.17 -13.21
C SER A 226 15.39 2.30 -13.95
N PHE A 227 16.66 2.42 -13.56
CA PHE A 227 17.80 1.79 -14.23
C PHE A 227 18.45 0.79 -13.30
N VAL A 228 18.63 -0.44 -13.79
CA VAL A 228 19.24 -1.51 -12.99
C VAL A 228 20.35 -2.16 -13.80
N CYS A 229 21.57 -2.16 -13.28
CA CYS A 229 22.70 -2.83 -13.91
C CYS A 229 22.68 -4.34 -13.66
N ASP A 230 23.29 -5.07 -14.57
CA ASP A 230 23.51 -6.51 -14.46
C ASP A 230 24.60 -6.82 -13.42
N LYS A 231 24.67 -8.09 -13.00
CA LYS A 231 25.63 -8.51 -11.98
C LYS A 231 27.07 -8.27 -12.44
N GLY A 232 27.88 -7.64 -11.59
CA GLY A 232 29.26 -7.27 -11.92
C GLY A 232 29.42 -5.88 -12.56
N TYR A 233 28.31 -5.16 -12.74
CA TYR A 233 28.29 -3.77 -13.19
C TYR A 233 27.69 -2.88 -12.09
N ARG A 234 28.24 -1.66 -11.98
CA ARG A 234 27.73 -0.60 -11.11
C ARG A 234 27.09 0.49 -11.96
N LEU A 235 26.07 1.13 -11.39
CA LEU A 235 25.41 2.26 -12.03
C LEU A 235 26.23 3.53 -11.83
N ASN A 236 26.63 4.18 -12.92
CA ASN A 236 27.21 5.52 -12.91
C ASN A 236 26.16 6.54 -13.36
N GLY A 237 25.64 7.32 -12.41
CA GLY A 237 24.53 8.26 -12.60
C GLY A 237 23.36 7.97 -11.67
N GLN A 238 22.21 8.60 -11.93
CA GLN A 238 21.03 8.47 -11.08
C GLN A 238 20.25 7.19 -11.41
N SER A 239 19.80 6.48 -10.38
CA SER A 239 19.02 5.23 -10.51
C SER A 239 17.61 5.39 -11.09
N SER A 240 17.12 6.62 -11.20
CA SER A 240 15.79 6.93 -11.74
C SER A 240 15.73 8.29 -12.42
N SER A 241 14.81 8.44 -13.36
CA SER A 241 14.48 9.71 -14.01
C SER A 241 12.96 9.89 -14.05
N HIS A 242 12.50 11.12 -13.89
CA HIS A 242 11.09 11.50 -13.85
C HIS A 242 10.75 12.36 -15.07
N CYS A 243 9.62 12.08 -15.70
CA CYS A 243 9.08 12.91 -16.77
C CYS A 243 8.42 14.14 -16.16
N VAL A 244 9.08 15.30 -16.28
CA VAL A 244 8.65 16.57 -15.66
C VAL A 244 8.36 17.61 -16.72
N SER A 245 7.49 18.57 -16.39
CA SER A 245 7.20 19.72 -17.24
C SER A 245 8.20 20.84 -16.98
N GLU A 246 8.85 21.33 -18.03
CA GLU A 246 9.64 22.56 -18.02
C GLU A 246 8.98 23.57 -18.98
N GLY A 247 8.19 24.47 -18.42
CA GLY A 247 7.33 25.36 -19.20
C GLY A 247 6.35 24.57 -20.07
N MET A 248 6.34 24.82 -21.38
CA MET A 248 5.46 24.09 -22.32
C MET A 248 6.00 22.73 -22.77
N ARG A 249 7.24 22.36 -22.43
CA ARG A 249 7.88 21.10 -22.83
C ARG A 249 7.86 20.11 -21.68
N VAL A 250 8.01 18.83 -22.01
CA VAL A 250 8.21 17.76 -21.03
C VAL A 250 9.54 17.08 -21.31
N LEU A 251 10.30 16.80 -20.26
CA LEU A 251 11.63 16.21 -20.36
C LEU A 251 11.95 15.31 -19.16
N TRP A 252 12.93 14.45 -19.36
CA TRP A 252 13.50 13.62 -18.29
C TRP A 252 14.39 14.47 -17.40
N ASN A 253 14.07 14.57 -16.10
CA ASN A 253 14.82 15.43 -15.17
C ASN A 253 16.26 15.00 -14.91
N ASN A 254 16.59 13.73 -15.19
CA ASN A 254 17.93 13.18 -15.10
C ASN A 254 18.35 12.56 -16.43
N THR A 255 19.65 12.63 -16.73
CA THR A 255 20.26 11.97 -17.88
C THR A 255 20.31 10.44 -17.68
N PHE A 256 20.35 9.70 -18.78
CA PHE A 256 20.42 8.25 -18.74
C PHE A 256 21.79 7.78 -18.22
N PRO A 257 21.83 6.94 -17.16
CA PRO A 257 23.08 6.48 -16.56
C PRO A 257 23.78 5.43 -17.43
N VAL A 258 25.03 5.13 -17.09
CA VAL A 258 25.83 4.08 -17.75
C VAL A 258 26.19 2.99 -16.74
N CYS A 259 26.06 1.72 -17.14
CA CYS A 259 26.52 0.59 -16.34
C CYS A 259 27.99 0.31 -16.62
N GLU A 260 28.85 0.62 -15.66
CA GLU A 260 30.29 0.37 -15.73
C GLU A 260 30.62 -0.94 -15.06
N TRP A 261 31.59 -1.70 -15.58
CA TRP A 261 32.02 -2.90 -14.88
C TRP A 261 32.67 -2.54 -13.54
N ILE A 262 32.53 -3.40 -12.56
CA ILE A 262 33.20 -3.27 -11.27
C ILE A 262 34.61 -3.85 -11.43
N SER A 263 35.63 -3.06 -11.08
CA SER A 263 37.01 -3.50 -11.05
C SER A 263 37.67 -3.25 -9.70
N CYS A 264 38.67 -4.08 -9.36
CA CYS A 264 39.55 -3.82 -8.23
C CYS A 264 40.62 -2.79 -8.60
N ASP A 265 41.05 -2.04 -7.59
CA ASP A 265 42.25 -1.21 -7.69
C ASP A 265 43.47 -2.11 -8.00
N PRO A 266 44.48 -1.60 -8.74
CA PRO A 266 45.68 -2.36 -9.05
C PRO A 266 46.30 -3.03 -7.81
N PRO A 267 46.74 -4.29 -7.92
CA PRO A 267 47.24 -5.05 -6.78
C PRO A 267 48.48 -4.36 -6.20
N PRO A 268 48.56 -4.14 -4.88
CA PRO A 268 49.68 -3.42 -4.29
C PRO A 268 51.03 -4.09 -4.61
N PRO A 269 52.08 -3.31 -4.94
CA PRO A 269 53.41 -3.84 -5.14
C PRO A 269 54.00 -4.33 -3.81
N ILE A 270 54.81 -5.39 -3.86
CA ILE A 270 55.50 -5.94 -2.69
C ILE A 270 57.02 -5.84 -2.89
N LYS A 271 57.77 -5.57 -1.82
CA LYS A 271 59.24 -5.53 -1.87
C LYS A 271 59.79 -6.94 -2.15
N ASN A 272 60.81 -7.04 -2.99
CA ASN A 272 61.50 -8.30 -3.33
C ASN A 272 60.59 -9.39 -3.93
N GLY A 273 59.52 -8.96 -4.62
CA GLY A 273 58.61 -9.83 -5.34
C GLY A 273 57.87 -9.08 -6.44
N TRP A 274 57.10 -9.82 -7.24
CA TRP A 274 56.24 -9.30 -8.29
C TRP A 274 54.88 -10.00 -8.26
N ASN A 275 53.89 -9.38 -8.89
CA ASN A 275 52.60 -10.00 -9.12
C ASN A 275 52.40 -10.31 -10.61
N SER A 276 51.42 -11.16 -10.92
CA SER A 276 51.13 -11.58 -12.29
C SER A 276 50.36 -10.55 -13.12
N TYR A 277 50.10 -9.37 -12.58
CA TYR A 277 49.33 -8.33 -13.26
C TYR A 277 50.27 -7.38 -14.02
N SER A 278 49.96 -7.17 -15.31
CA SER A 278 50.78 -6.37 -16.23
C SER A 278 50.22 -4.97 -16.47
N SER A 279 48.92 -4.84 -16.77
CA SER A 279 48.24 -3.56 -17.03
C SER A 279 46.73 -3.73 -17.25
N GLY A 280 45.97 -2.65 -17.07
CA GLY A 280 44.53 -2.56 -17.37
C GLY A 280 43.58 -2.72 -16.17
N PRO A 281 42.29 -2.43 -16.35
CA PRO A 281 41.29 -2.62 -15.29
C PRO A 281 41.14 -4.12 -14.95
N ILE A 282 41.03 -4.43 -13.67
CA ILE A 282 40.96 -5.79 -13.15
C ILE A 282 39.51 -6.15 -12.83
N PRO A 283 38.80 -6.90 -13.70
CA PRO A 283 37.40 -7.22 -13.46
C PRO A 283 37.23 -8.15 -12.26
N LEU A 284 36.02 -8.20 -11.70
CA LEU A 284 35.67 -9.18 -10.67
C LEU A 284 35.98 -10.61 -11.10
N ASN A 285 36.31 -11.45 -10.11
CA ASN A 285 36.77 -12.84 -10.24
C ASN A 285 38.16 -13.00 -10.89
N THR A 286 38.87 -11.91 -11.22
CA THR A 286 40.27 -11.99 -11.65
C THR A 286 41.17 -12.51 -10.55
N VAL A 287 42.15 -13.32 -10.93
CA VAL A 287 43.11 -13.96 -10.04
C VAL A 287 44.49 -13.35 -10.23
N VAL A 288 45.06 -12.81 -9.15
CA VAL A 288 46.44 -12.28 -9.14
C VAL A 288 47.33 -13.19 -8.30
N ARG A 289 48.46 -13.60 -8.88
CA ARG A 289 49.47 -14.44 -8.24
C ARG A 289 50.69 -13.61 -7.88
N TYR A 290 51.09 -13.66 -6.62
CA TYR A 290 52.34 -13.07 -6.15
C TYR A 290 53.48 -14.10 -6.17
N THR A 291 54.67 -13.64 -6.52
CA THR A 291 55.89 -14.45 -6.56
C THR A 291 57.04 -13.64 -5.97
N CYS A 292 57.85 -14.27 -5.12
CA CYS A 292 59.04 -13.63 -4.55
C CYS A 292 60.28 -13.93 -5.39
N SER A 293 61.28 -13.05 -5.31
CA SER A 293 62.61 -13.29 -5.87
C SER A 293 63.26 -14.52 -5.23
N GLY A 294 64.14 -15.21 -5.95
CA GLY A 294 64.61 -16.56 -5.57
C GLY A 294 65.20 -16.72 -4.17
N ALA A 295 65.84 -15.68 -3.61
CA ALA A 295 66.40 -15.70 -2.26
C ALA A 295 65.36 -15.42 -1.14
N PHE A 296 64.11 -15.13 -1.49
CA PHE A 296 63.05 -14.73 -0.58
C PHE A 296 61.93 -15.77 -0.54
N ARG A 297 61.38 -15.96 0.64
CA ARG A 297 60.25 -16.85 0.90
C ARG A 297 58.97 -16.02 1.01
N LEU A 298 57.90 -16.51 0.38
CA LEU A 298 56.58 -15.87 0.40
C LEU A 298 55.85 -16.24 1.69
N ILE A 299 55.50 -15.22 2.48
CA ILE A 299 54.75 -15.33 3.73
C ILE A 299 53.35 -14.73 3.50
N GLY A 300 52.31 -15.54 3.65
CA GLY A 300 50.93 -15.15 3.36
C GLY A 300 50.34 -15.87 2.14
N GLU A 301 49.15 -15.41 1.74
CA GLU A 301 48.40 -15.99 0.63
C GLU A 301 49.04 -15.63 -0.72
N ARG A 302 49.34 -16.65 -1.52
CA ARG A 302 49.97 -16.46 -2.84
C ARG A 302 49.00 -15.92 -3.89
N ILE A 303 47.72 -16.25 -3.75
CA ILE A 303 46.67 -16.03 -4.75
C ILE A 303 45.58 -15.16 -4.13
N LEU A 304 45.36 -13.99 -4.73
CA LEU A 304 44.33 -13.03 -4.37
C LEU A 304 43.24 -12.99 -5.46
N PHE A 305 41.99 -12.88 -5.04
CA PHE A 305 40.81 -12.77 -5.89
C PHE A 305 40.22 -11.37 -5.80
N CYS A 306 39.90 -10.79 -6.94
CA CYS A 306 39.12 -9.57 -7.00
C CYS A 306 37.64 -9.91 -6.76
N ILE A 307 37.05 -9.44 -5.67
CA ILE A 307 35.65 -9.70 -5.29
C ILE A 307 34.91 -8.39 -4.98
N SER A 308 33.58 -8.43 -4.93
CA SER A 308 32.78 -7.31 -4.44
C SER A 308 31.77 -7.82 -3.42
N LYS A 309 31.72 -7.17 -2.24
CA LYS A 309 30.78 -7.52 -1.18
C LYS A 309 29.43 -6.81 -1.34
N ASP A 310 29.45 -5.64 -1.95
CA ASP A 310 28.33 -4.69 -2.02
C ASP A 310 27.82 -4.44 -3.44
N GLN A 311 28.42 -5.06 -4.47
CA GLN A 311 28.15 -4.76 -5.89
C GLN A 311 28.38 -3.27 -6.25
N VAL A 312 29.22 -2.57 -5.49
CA VAL A 312 29.57 -1.16 -5.74
C VAL A 312 31.07 -1.01 -5.95
N LYS A 313 31.89 -1.64 -5.08
CA LYS A 313 33.36 -1.56 -5.16
C LYS A 313 33.99 -2.96 -5.25
N GLY A 314 35.02 -3.07 -6.10
CA GLY A 314 35.92 -4.21 -6.13
C GLY A 314 36.98 -4.11 -5.04
N ILE A 315 37.17 -5.19 -4.28
CA ILE A 315 38.17 -5.33 -3.23
C ILE A 315 38.91 -6.66 -3.37
N TRP A 316 40.14 -6.72 -2.87
CA TRP A 316 40.88 -7.97 -2.76
C TRP A 316 40.35 -8.81 -1.59
N ASP A 317 40.14 -10.11 -1.83
CA ASP A 317 39.59 -11.04 -0.84
C ASP A 317 40.52 -11.24 0.39
N LYS A 318 41.82 -11.09 0.18
CA LYS A 318 42.88 -11.33 1.17
C LYS A 318 43.90 -10.19 1.19
N ALA A 319 44.65 -10.12 2.29
CA ALA A 319 45.78 -9.21 2.41
C ALA A 319 46.95 -9.64 1.50
N VAL A 320 47.76 -8.66 1.08
CA VAL A 320 48.94 -8.91 0.25
C VAL A 320 50.01 -9.70 1.02
N PRO A 321 50.71 -10.65 0.37
CA PRO A 321 51.78 -11.41 1.01
C PRO A 321 53.07 -10.59 1.16
N VAL A 322 53.96 -11.06 2.04
CA VAL A 322 55.25 -10.43 2.34
C VAL A 322 56.39 -11.36 1.89
N CYS A 323 57.42 -10.83 1.24
CA CYS A 323 58.61 -11.58 0.88
C CYS A 323 59.72 -11.37 1.94
N GLU A 324 60.04 -12.42 2.68
CA GLU A 324 61.08 -12.41 3.72
C GLU A 324 62.34 -13.13 3.23
N TYR A 325 63.53 -12.63 3.57
CA TYR A 325 64.79 -13.29 3.17
C TYR A 325 64.87 -14.69 3.79
N TYR A 326 65.25 -15.68 2.98
CA TYR A 326 65.21 -17.08 3.43
C TYR A 326 66.16 -17.33 4.62
N ASN A 327 65.60 -17.69 5.77
CA ASN A 327 66.35 -18.09 6.95
C ASN A 327 66.16 -19.60 7.25
N ARG A 328 67.24 -20.37 7.13
CA ARG A 328 67.24 -21.83 7.37
C ARG A 328 67.07 -22.20 8.85
N ASN A 329 67.42 -21.28 9.76
CA ASN A 329 67.41 -21.50 11.21
C ASN A 329 66.07 -21.10 11.86
N SER A 330 65.11 -20.63 11.07
CA SER A 330 63.79 -20.26 11.57
C SER A 330 62.93 -21.50 11.68
N LEU A 331 62.64 -21.86 12.93
CA LEU A 331 61.74 -22.94 13.29
C LEU A 331 60.66 -22.38 14.21
N CYS A 332 59.41 -22.42 13.75
CA CYS A 332 58.30 -21.89 14.54
C CYS A 332 57.77 -22.94 15.52
N PRO A 333 57.36 -22.51 16.73
CA PRO A 333 56.75 -23.40 17.70
C PRO A 333 55.42 -23.94 17.17
N GLU A 334 54.99 -25.10 17.67
CA GLU A 334 53.73 -25.68 17.25
C GLU A 334 52.55 -24.76 17.64
N PRO A 335 51.76 -24.28 16.66
CA PRO A 335 50.69 -23.33 16.94
C PRO A 335 49.45 -24.05 17.45
N ILE A 336 48.86 -23.52 18.53
CA ILE A 336 47.69 -24.09 19.20
C ILE A 336 46.53 -23.09 19.07
N VAL A 337 45.38 -23.58 18.62
CA VAL A 337 44.13 -22.82 18.54
C VAL A 337 43.08 -23.54 19.39
N ALA A 338 42.65 -22.89 20.48
CA ALA A 338 41.60 -23.43 21.35
C ALA A 338 40.28 -23.57 20.57
N GLY A 339 39.57 -24.69 20.76
CA GLY A 339 38.31 -24.95 20.04
C GLY A 339 38.48 -25.32 18.57
N GLY A 340 39.71 -25.54 18.09
CA GLY A 340 39.99 -26.00 16.74
C GLY A 340 41.11 -27.02 16.68
N TYR A 341 41.30 -27.59 15.49
CA TYR A 341 42.37 -28.53 15.20
C TYR A 341 43.11 -28.14 13.92
N ARG A 342 44.35 -28.58 13.83
CA ARG A 342 45.21 -28.35 12.67
C ARG A 342 44.97 -29.42 11.61
N ASP A 343 45.07 -29.06 10.33
CA ASP A 343 45.08 -30.04 9.25
C ASP A 343 46.27 -31.02 9.39
N LYS A 344 45.98 -32.31 9.14
CA LYS A 344 46.92 -33.44 9.26
C LYS A 344 48.14 -33.32 8.33
N ARG A 345 48.01 -32.52 7.26
CA ARG A 345 49.08 -32.27 6.28
C ARG A 345 50.20 -31.39 6.81
N SER A 346 49.89 -30.46 7.71
CA SER A 346 50.87 -29.48 8.21
C SER A 346 51.69 -30.06 9.37
N ARG A 347 52.64 -30.97 9.20
CA ARG A 347 53.35 -31.62 10.34
C ARG A 347 54.61 -30.86 10.78
N PRO A 348 54.93 -30.81 12.09
CA PRO A 348 56.22 -30.28 12.55
C PRO A 348 57.38 -31.18 12.06
N PRO A 349 58.61 -30.64 11.90
CA PRO A 349 59.06 -29.28 12.24
C PRO A 349 58.66 -28.20 11.21
N TYR A 350 58.12 -27.07 11.66
CA TYR A 350 57.68 -25.95 10.80
C TYR A 350 58.83 -25.01 10.46
N ARG A 351 59.28 -25.04 9.21
CA ARG A 351 60.37 -24.20 8.68
C ARG A 351 59.83 -22.87 8.14
N HIS A 352 60.74 -21.94 7.88
CA HIS A 352 60.44 -20.64 7.29
C HIS A 352 59.58 -20.74 6.01
N GLY A 353 58.42 -20.09 6.04
CA GLY A 353 57.42 -20.07 4.96
C GLY A 353 56.50 -21.28 4.90
N ASP A 354 56.59 -22.23 5.85
CA ASP A 354 55.59 -23.27 5.98
C ASP A 354 54.27 -22.68 6.48
N SER A 355 53.16 -23.15 5.91
CA SER A 355 51.81 -22.71 6.27
C SER A 355 51.08 -23.76 7.08
N VAL A 356 50.37 -23.31 8.09
CA VAL A 356 49.53 -24.14 8.93
C VAL A 356 48.08 -23.69 8.79
N THR A 357 47.20 -24.62 8.43
CA THR A 357 45.76 -24.37 8.30
C THR A 357 45.01 -25.02 9.45
N PHE A 358 44.07 -24.27 10.02
CA PHE A 358 43.21 -24.70 11.11
C PHE A 358 41.78 -24.93 10.64
N THR A 359 41.05 -25.73 11.40
CA THR A 359 39.61 -25.94 11.27
C THR A 359 39.01 -25.92 12.66
N CYS A 360 37.93 -25.16 12.88
CA CYS A 360 37.27 -25.16 14.18
C CYS A 360 36.47 -26.45 14.39
N ASN A 361 36.30 -26.84 15.66
CA ASN A 361 35.46 -27.96 16.03
C ASN A 361 34.00 -27.66 15.68
N THR A 362 33.17 -28.71 15.62
CA THR A 362 31.72 -28.57 15.49
C THR A 362 31.20 -27.62 16.59
N HIS A 363 30.30 -26.70 16.24
CA HIS A 363 29.73 -25.65 17.12
C HIS A 363 30.61 -24.42 17.38
N PHE A 364 31.75 -24.31 16.71
CA PHE A 364 32.58 -23.11 16.73
C PHE A 364 32.72 -22.49 15.33
N THR A 365 32.59 -21.17 15.24
CA THR A 365 32.89 -20.37 14.04
C THR A 365 34.29 -19.78 14.11
N MET A 366 34.97 -19.76 12.97
CA MET A 366 36.32 -19.20 12.87
C MET A 366 36.28 -17.69 12.65
N ARG A 367 36.98 -16.94 13.49
CA ARG A 367 37.33 -15.53 13.29
C ARG A 367 38.78 -15.40 12.84
N GLY A 368 39.02 -14.54 11.85
CA GLY A 368 40.34 -14.31 11.28
C GLY A 368 40.69 -15.25 10.12
N ASN A 369 41.97 -15.31 9.77
CA ASN A 369 42.45 -16.14 8.67
C ASN A 369 42.68 -17.58 9.15
N LYS A 370 42.14 -18.54 8.42
CA LYS A 370 42.30 -19.98 8.72
C LYS A 370 43.73 -20.50 8.59
N SER A 371 44.58 -19.76 7.89
CA SER A 371 45.98 -20.12 7.66
C SER A 371 46.92 -19.09 8.28
N VAL A 372 48.05 -19.57 8.79
CA VAL A 372 49.18 -18.76 9.28
C VAL A 372 50.49 -19.28 8.70
N TRP A 373 51.53 -18.43 8.64
CA TRP A 373 52.82 -18.77 8.06
C TRP A 373 53.95 -18.57 9.06
N CYS A 374 54.94 -19.45 9.02
CA CYS A 374 56.13 -19.32 9.86
C CYS A 374 57.07 -18.25 9.28
N GLN A 375 57.35 -17.22 10.06
CA GLN A 375 58.20 -16.08 9.67
C GLN A 375 59.68 -16.29 10.03
N ALA A 376 60.56 -15.47 9.45
CA ALA A 376 62.00 -15.53 9.67
C ALA A 376 62.39 -15.27 11.15
N ASN A 377 61.59 -14.51 11.89
CA ASN A 377 61.78 -14.21 13.31
C ASN A 377 61.29 -15.33 14.26
N LYS A 378 60.92 -16.51 13.73
CA LYS A 378 60.41 -17.67 14.48
C LYS A 378 59.00 -17.47 15.09
N THR A 379 58.23 -16.48 14.62
CA THR A 379 56.82 -16.28 15.00
C THR A 379 55.86 -16.59 13.86
N TRP A 380 54.57 -16.67 14.17
CA TRP A 380 53.50 -16.88 13.18
C TRP A 380 52.94 -15.54 12.70
N GLY A 381 52.83 -15.34 11.38
CA GLY A 381 52.31 -14.13 10.76
C GLY A 381 52.13 -14.27 9.24
N PRO A 382 51.84 -13.20 8.49
CA PRO A 382 51.56 -11.83 8.94
C PRO A 382 50.15 -11.67 9.53
N THR A 383 49.26 -12.64 9.33
CA THR A 383 47.94 -12.67 9.97
C THR A 383 48.02 -13.33 11.35
N PRO A 384 47.26 -12.86 12.34
CA PRO A 384 47.21 -13.49 13.66
C PRO A 384 46.62 -14.90 13.57
N LEU A 385 46.88 -15.73 14.59
CA LEU A 385 46.24 -17.03 14.73
C LEU A 385 44.70 -16.87 14.76
N PRO A 386 43.94 -17.75 14.06
CA PRO A 386 42.49 -17.70 14.09
C PRO A 386 41.97 -18.01 15.49
N THR A 387 40.83 -17.41 15.85
CA THR A 387 40.09 -17.74 17.06
C THR A 387 38.83 -18.52 16.69
N CYS A 388 38.55 -19.61 17.40
CA CYS A 388 37.30 -20.35 17.28
C CYS A 388 36.35 -19.88 18.39
N GLU A 389 35.29 -19.19 17.99
CA GLU A 389 34.25 -18.68 18.89
C GLU A 389 33.05 -19.63 18.87
N SER A 390 32.47 -19.96 20.02
CA SER A 390 31.28 -20.82 20.06
C SER A 390 30.04 -20.04 19.63
N ASP A 391 29.24 -20.60 18.72
CA ASP A 391 27.99 -19.98 18.27
C ASP A 391 26.85 -20.09 19.29
N PHE A 392 27.08 -20.83 20.40
CA PHE A 392 26.13 -20.96 21.50
C PHE A 392 26.38 -19.85 22.52
N PRO A 393 25.36 -19.01 22.83
CA PRO A 393 25.51 -17.98 23.84
C PRO A 393 25.62 -18.63 25.22
N GLN A 394 26.56 -18.14 26.05
CA GLN A 394 26.86 -18.69 27.38
C GLN A 394 25.57 -18.82 28.21
N GLU A 395 25.30 -20.04 28.70
CA GLU A 395 24.15 -20.32 29.54
C GLU A 395 24.37 -19.76 30.96
N CYS A 396 23.31 -19.26 31.60
CA CYS A 396 23.40 -18.72 32.95
C CYS A 396 23.51 -19.83 34.01
N PRO A 397 24.26 -19.59 35.11
CA PRO A 397 24.36 -20.53 36.21
C PRO A 397 23.00 -20.81 36.85
N SER A 398 22.82 -22.04 37.34
CA SER A 398 21.61 -22.50 38.03
C SER A 398 21.31 -21.64 39.25
N LEU A 399 20.03 -21.33 39.46
CA LEU A 399 19.60 -20.47 40.56
C LEU A 399 19.53 -21.23 41.89
N PRO A 400 20.06 -20.66 43.01
CA PRO A 400 19.87 -21.21 44.34
C PRO A 400 18.45 -20.91 44.86
N THR A 401 17.93 -21.82 45.68
CA THR A 401 16.65 -21.60 46.39
C THR A 401 16.84 -20.58 47.51
N ILE A 402 15.94 -19.61 47.62
CA ILE A 402 15.99 -18.55 48.64
C ILE A 402 15.20 -18.94 49.90
N PRO A 403 15.64 -18.57 51.12
CA PRO A 403 14.89 -18.87 52.36
C PRO A 403 13.53 -18.16 52.39
N ASN A 404 12.48 -18.85 52.81
CA ASN A 404 11.09 -18.35 52.88
C ASN A 404 10.56 -17.83 51.53
N GLY A 405 11.02 -18.41 50.42
CA GLY A 405 10.58 -18.08 49.08
C GLY A 405 10.85 -19.18 48.06
N SER A 406 10.19 -19.09 46.91
CA SER A 406 10.26 -20.03 45.81
C SER A 406 10.46 -19.30 44.48
N HIS A 407 10.87 -20.03 43.44
CA HIS A 407 11.00 -19.49 42.09
C HIS A 407 10.42 -20.43 41.04
N THR A 408 10.02 -19.87 39.90
CA THR A 408 9.38 -20.62 38.81
C THR A 408 10.32 -21.48 37.97
N GLY A 409 11.65 -21.36 38.14
CA GLY A 409 12.61 -22.22 37.45
C GLY A 409 12.69 -23.63 38.04
N GLU A 410 12.51 -24.67 37.23
CA GLU A 410 12.72 -26.07 37.62
C GLU A 410 14.18 -26.31 38.05
N ARG A 411 14.40 -27.14 39.08
CA ARG A 411 15.73 -27.47 39.62
C ARG A 411 16.57 -28.41 38.73
N VAL A 412 16.58 -28.22 37.41
CA VAL A 412 17.35 -29.06 36.51
C VAL A 412 17.94 -28.24 35.36
N GLY A 413 19.19 -27.82 35.52
CA GLY A 413 20.06 -27.41 34.41
C GLY A 413 20.34 -25.91 34.23
N PRO A 414 21.35 -25.57 33.43
CA PRO A 414 21.72 -24.20 33.05
C PRO A 414 20.61 -23.51 32.23
N PHE A 415 20.43 -22.20 32.43
CA PHE A 415 19.34 -21.43 31.80
C PHE A 415 19.80 -20.81 30.48
N ALA A 416 19.07 -21.09 29.39
CA ALA A 416 19.31 -20.47 28.10
C ALA A 416 19.09 -18.94 28.13
N PRO A 417 19.90 -18.16 27.40
CA PRO A 417 19.70 -16.72 27.26
C PRO A 417 18.30 -16.35 26.76
N GLY A 418 17.66 -15.38 27.43
CA GLY A 418 16.29 -14.96 27.19
C GLY A 418 15.25 -15.58 28.14
N LEU A 419 15.57 -16.66 28.87
CA LEU A 419 14.69 -17.22 29.89
C LEU A 419 14.58 -16.29 31.10
N SER A 420 13.36 -16.16 31.64
CA SER A 420 13.05 -15.37 32.83
C SER A 420 12.60 -16.26 33.98
N VAL A 421 13.06 -15.96 35.18
CA VAL A 421 12.68 -16.65 36.41
C VAL A 421 12.08 -15.66 37.40
N THR A 422 10.91 -16.00 37.92
CA THR A 422 10.15 -15.15 38.84
C THR A 422 10.21 -15.73 40.25
N TYR A 423 10.60 -14.88 41.21
CA TYR A 423 10.68 -15.22 42.63
C TYR A 423 9.42 -14.78 43.37
N SER A 424 9.03 -15.57 44.36
CA SER A 424 7.86 -15.36 45.22
C SER A 424 8.23 -15.66 46.67
N CYS A 425 7.77 -14.87 47.63
CA CYS A 425 7.99 -15.13 49.06
C CYS A 425 6.78 -15.81 49.69
N GLU A 426 7.02 -16.56 50.77
CA GLU A 426 5.98 -17.16 51.60
C GLU A 426 5.20 -16.08 52.41
N PRO A 427 3.95 -16.35 52.82
CA PRO A 427 3.13 -15.40 53.57
C PRO A 427 3.83 -14.88 54.84
N GLY A 428 3.85 -13.56 55.03
CA GLY A 428 4.55 -12.90 56.15
C GLY A 428 5.94 -12.35 55.80
N TYR A 429 6.41 -12.56 54.57
CA TYR A 429 7.68 -12.04 54.07
C TYR A 429 7.48 -11.17 52.82
N LEU A 430 8.18 -10.03 52.76
CA LEU A 430 8.23 -9.16 51.58
C LEU A 430 9.50 -9.45 50.76
N LEU A 431 9.34 -9.50 49.44
CA LEU A 431 10.42 -9.68 48.48
C LEU A 431 11.21 -8.37 48.32
N VAL A 432 12.51 -8.42 48.60
CA VAL A 432 13.46 -7.32 48.47
C VAL A 432 14.40 -7.63 47.31
N GLY A 433 14.23 -6.90 46.21
CA GLY A 433 14.97 -7.07 44.95
C GLY A 433 14.04 -7.13 43.74
N GLU A 434 14.58 -7.43 42.57
CA GLU A 434 13.77 -7.56 41.35
C GLU A 434 13.00 -8.89 41.37
N LYS A 435 11.67 -8.81 41.21
CA LYS A 435 10.79 -10.00 41.27
C LYS A 435 11.08 -11.01 40.16
N THR A 436 11.50 -10.54 38.98
CA THR A 436 11.79 -11.40 37.82
C THR A 436 13.16 -11.06 37.24
N ILE A 437 14.04 -12.04 37.14
CA ILE A 437 15.38 -11.87 36.54
C ILE A 437 15.46 -12.65 35.23
N ARG A 438 16.25 -12.15 34.26
CA ARG A 438 16.40 -12.74 32.91
C ARG A 438 17.83 -13.15 32.65
N CYS A 439 18.04 -14.28 31.98
CA CYS A 439 19.37 -14.67 31.52
C CYS A 439 19.78 -13.83 30.30
N LEU A 440 20.89 -13.11 30.39
CA LEU A 440 21.43 -12.29 29.29
C LEU A 440 22.29 -13.13 28.35
N SER A 441 22.46 -12.67 27.10
CA SER A 441 23.35 -13.30 26.10
C SER A 441 24.83 -13.34 26.51
N SER A 442 25.19 -12.65 27.60
CA SER A 442 26.50 -12.64 28.24
C SER A 442 26.71 -13.72 29.30
N GLY A 443 25.74 -14.62 29.53
CA GLY A 443 25.82 -15.67 30.56
C GLY A 443 25.64 -15.18 32.00
N LYS A 444 25.14 -13.95 32.18
CA LYS A 444 24.84 -13.35 33.50
C LYS A 444 23.35 -13.08 33.65
N TRP A 445 22.86 -13.13 34.89
CA TRP A 445 21.50 -12.72 35.23
C TRP A 445 21.35 -11.19 35.16
N SER A 446 20.19 -10.72 34.71
CA SER A 446 19.88 -9.29 34.54
C SER A 446 19.95 -8.49 35.84
N ALA A 447 19.73 -9.15 36.97
CA ALA A 447 19.84 -8.58 38.31
C ALA A 447 20.29 -9.64 39.33
N VAL A 448 20.66 -9.16 40.51
CA VAL A 448 21.01 -9.99 41.67
C VAL A 448 19.78 -10.74 42.20
N ILE A 449 20.02 -11.91 42.77
CA ILE A 449 18.96 -12.79 43.30
C ILE A 449 18.25 -12.08 44.48
N PRO A 450 16.90 -11.97 44.47
CA PRO A 450 16.14 -11.27 45.52
C PRO A 450 16.07 -12.06 46.83
N THR A 451 15.72 -11.37 47.93
CA THR A 451 15.63 -11.98 49.28
C THR A 451 14.28 -11.72 49.94
N CYS A 452 13.79 -12.62 50.79
CA CYS A 452 12.52 -12.47 51.51
C CYS A 452 12.77 -11.99 52.95
N LYS A 453 12.23 -10.82 53.33
CA LYS A 453 12.36 -10.25 54.69
C LYS A 453 11.02 -10.22 55.43
N GLY A 454 11.00 -10.67 56.68
CA GLY A 454 9.79 -10.73 57.51
C GLY A 454 9.26 -9.35 57.86
N THR A 455 7.94 -9.18 57.86
CA THR A 455 7.28 -7.92 58.25
C THR A 455 6.95 -7.94 59.75
N TYR A 456 7.65 -7.13 60.55
CA TYR A 456 7.29 -6.90 61.95
C TYR A 456 6.14 -5.87 62.01
N ILE A 457 4.96 -6.29 62.45
CA ILE A 457 3.85 -5.38 62.75
C ILE A 457 4.04 -4.85 64.18
N TYR A 458 4.46 -3.60 64.33
CA TYR A 458 4.32 -2.87 65.60
C TYR A 458 2.87 -2.39 65.73
N ASN A 459 2.05 -3.07 66.53
CA ASN A 459 0.86 -2.47 67.11
C ASN A 459 1.29 -1.55 68.25
N ARG A 460 1.16 -0.22 68.09
CA ARG A 460 1.10 0.74 69.20
C ARG A 460 -0.36 1.10 69.42
N PHE A 461 -0.94 0.56 70.49
CA PHE A 461 -2.09 1.13 71.18
C PHE A 461 -1.62 2.22 72.14
#